data_AF-A0A937KCJ4-F1
#
_entry.id   AF-A0A937KCJ4-F1
#
_cell.length_a   1.000
_cell.length_b   1.000
_cell.length_c   1.000
_cell.angle_alpha   90.00
_cell.angle_beta   90.00
_cell.angle_gamma   90.00
#
_symmetry.space_group_name_H-M   'P 1'
#
loop_
_entity.id
_entity.type
_entity.pdbx_description
1 polymer ?
#
loop_
_entity_poly.entity_id
_entity_poly.type
_entity_poly.pdbx_seq_one_letter_code
_entity_poly.pdbx_strand_id
1 'polypeptide(L)'
;MENNTPTWEESVQRYQQLLEALNQLVQDTSRLAETYESANMDFAQLIYENGLYELMKKADQLKTYERSFEFMYYSMKGQVEQLRHLRETLQLFLIKDPINIPTN
;
A
#
# COMPACT_ATOMS: atom_id res chain seq x y z
N MET A 1 22.38 30.17 19.04
CA MET A 1 21.64 29.00 18.53
C MET A 1 20.96 29.49 17.26
N GLU A 2 21.36 28.98 16.10
CA GLU A 2 20.71 29.33 14.84
C GLU A 2 19.25 28.87 14.88
N ASN A 3 18.33 29.75 14.50
CA ASN A 3 16.92 29.39 14.36
C ASN A 3 16.80 28.41 13.19
N ASN A 4 16.71 27.11 13.49
CA ASN A 4 16.45 26.04 12.53
C ASN A 4 14.97 25.95 12.12
N THR A 5 14.23 27.06 12.17
CA THR A 5 12.83 27.09 11.73
C THR A 5 12.82 27.09 10.20
N PRO A 6 12.26 26.06 9.55
CA PRO A 6 12.21 26.04 8.09
C PRO A 6 11.40 27.22 7.56
N THR A 7 11.79 27.75 6.40
CA THR A 7 10.96 28.76 5.72
C THR A 7 9.65 28.14 5.21
N TRP A 8 8.70 28.99 4.82
CA TRP A 8 7.48 28.55 4.15
C TRP A 8 7.79 27.67 2.93
N GLU A 9 8.69 28.13 2.06
CA GLU A 9 9.10 27.42 0.85
C GLU A 9 9.70 26.05 1.19
N GLU A 10 10.57 25.99 2.20
CA GLU A 10 11.20 24.74 2.63
C GLU A 10 10.19 23.76 3.23
N SER A 11 9.22 24.25 4.01
CA SER A 11 8.16 23.42 4.58
C SER A 11 7.28 22.83 3.47
N VAL A 12 6.77 23.68 2.59
CA VAL A 12 5.94 23.27 1.44
C VAL A 12 6.66 22.26 0.56
N GLN A 13 7.94 22.51 0.24
CA GLN A 13 8.74 21.61 -0.60
C GLN A 13 8.92 20.23 0.05
N ARG A 14 9.16 20.16 1.36
CA ARG A 14 9.30 18.88 2.08
C ARG A 14 7.99 18.09 2.09
N TYR A 15 6.86 18.76 2.33
CA TYR A 15 5.55 18.11 2.24
C TYR A 15 5.25 17.61 0.83
N GLN A 16 5.58 18.39 -0.20
CA GLN A 16 5.40 17.97 -1.60
C GLN A 16 6.21 16.71 -1.90
N GLN A 17 7.50 16.68 -1.55
CA GLN A 17 8.36 15.50 -1.72
C GLN A 17 7.79 14.27 -0.99
N LEU A 18 7.30 14.46 0.23
CA LEU A 18 6.71 13.38 1.01
C LEU A 18 5.41 12.86 0.38
N LEU A 19 4.55 13.76 -0.09
CA LEU A 19 3.31 13.40 -0.77
C LEU A 19 3.57 12.67 -2.09
N GLU A 20 4.58 13.09 -2.86
CA GLU A 20 5.02 12.42 -4.09
C GLU A 20 5.55 11.00 -3.80
N ALA A 21 6.45 10.87 -2.82
CA ALA A 21 6.98 9.58 -2.40
C ALA A 21 5.86 8.63 -1.93
N LEU A 22 4.88 9.17 -1.19
CA LEU A 22 3.75 8.37 -0.72
C LEU A 22 2.79 8.00 -1.86
N ASN A 23 2.56 8.89 -2.83
CA ASN A 23 1.79 8.56 -4.03
C ASN A 23 2.45 7.41 -4.80
N GLN A 24 3.77 7.46 -4.97
CA GLN A 24 4.52 6.40 -5.63
C GLN A 24 4.39 5.08 -4.85
N LEU A 25 4.52 5.12 -3.53
CA LEU A 25 4.38 3.94 -2.68
C LEU A 25 2.97 3.32 -2.74
N VAL A 26 1.92 4.16 -2.79
CA VAL A 26 0.53 3.70 -2.98
C VAL A 26 0.39 3.00 -4.33
N GLN A 27 0.93 3.58 -5.41
CA GLN A 27 0.87 2.99 -6.75
C GLN A 27 1.61 1.66 -6.81
N ASP A 28 2.84 1.61 -6.30
CA ASP A 28 3.67 0.40 -6.33
C ASP A 28 3.05 -0.73 -5.50
N THR A 29 2.50 -0.41 -4.32
CA THR A 29 1.84 -1.39 -3.46
C THR A 29 0.51 -1.88 -4.06
N SER A 30 -0.24 -0.98 -4.71
CA SER A 30 -1.47 -1.36 -5.43
C SER A 30 -1.17 -2.33 -6.56
N ARG A 31 -0.15 -2.02 -7.38
CA ARG A 31 0.31 -2.88 -8.47
C ARG A 31 0.82 -4.23 -7.96
N LEU A 32 1.51 -4.25 -6.81
CA LEU A 32 1.96 -5.49 -6.19
C LEU A 32 0.78 -6.38 -5.80
N ALA A 33 -0.26 -5.80 -5.19
CA ALA A 33 -1.47 -6.54 -4.82
C ALA A 33 -2.19 -7.13 -6.04
N GLU A 34 -2.30 -6.37 -7.12
CA GLU A 34 -2.89 -6.82 -8.40
C GLU A 34 -2.05 -7.93 -9.05
N THR A 35 -0.73 -7.78 -9.05
CA THR A 35 0.18 -8.81 -9.60
C THR A 35 0.09 -10.10 -8.79
N TYR A 36 0.01 -10.00 -7.46
CA TYR A 36 -0.18 -11.13 -6.57
C TYR A 36 -1.51 -11.85 -6.83
N GLU A 37 -2.60 -11.10 -6.98
CA GLU A 37 -3.92 -11.64 -7.34
C GLU A 37 -3.88 -12.38 -8.68
N SER A 38 -3.29 -11.77 -9.71
CA SER A 38 -3.16 -12.38 -11.04
C SER A 38 -2.34 -13.67 -11.00
N ALA A 39 -1.16 -13.65 -10.36
CA ALA A 39 -0.32 -14.83 -10.23
C ALA A 39 -1.02 -15.95 -9.45
N ASN A 40 -1.84 -15.60 -8.46
CA ASN A 40 -2.64 -16.57 -7.72
C ASN A 40 -3.76 -17.15 -8.59
N MET A 41 -4.42 -16.35 -9.44
CA MET A 41 -5.44 -16.87 -10.36
C MET A 41 -4.85 -17.88 -11.34
N ASP A 42 -3.67 -17.60 -11.90
CA ASP A 42 -2.96 -18.53 -12.78
C ASP A 42 -2.63 -19.84 -12.05
N PHE A 43 -2.14 -19.74 -10.81
CA PHE A 43 -1.85 -20.91 -10.00
C PHE A 43 -3.12 -21.68 -9.60
N ALA A 44 -4.21 -20.97 -9.25
CA ALA A 44 -5.49 -21.58 -8.94
C ALA A 44 -6.05 -22.36 -10.14
N GLN A 45 -5.89 -21.82 -11.36
CA GLN A 45 -6.25 -22.53 -12.58
C GLN A 45 -5.48 -23.85 -12.70
N LEU A 46 -4.17 -23.86 -12.44
CA LEU A 46 -3.39 -25.11 -12.40
C LEU A 46 -3.94 -26.09 -11.34
N ILE A 47 -4.37 -25.60 -10.19
CA ILE A 47 -4.94 -26.43 -9.13
C ILE A 47 -6.25 -27.08 -9.58
N TYR A 48 -7.22 -26.26 -10.00
CA TYR A 48 -8.59 -26.73 -10.21
C TYR A 48 -8.81 -27.37 -11.59
N GLU A 49 -8.06 -26.97 -12.62
CA GLU A 49 -8.26 -27.48 -14.00
C GLU A 49 -7.27 -28.58 -14.38
N ASN A 50 -6.05 -28.59 -13.83
CA ASN A 50 -4.99 -29.54 -14.23
C ASN A 50 -4.78 -30.70 -13.26
N GLY A 51 -5.83 -31.10 -12.53
CA GLY A 51 -5.85 -32.33 -11.72
C GLY A 51 -5.03 -32.27 -10.41
N LEU A 52 -4.45 -31.11 -10.09
CA LEU A 52 -3.72 -30.88 -8.83
C LEU A 52 -4.65 -30.80 -7.62
N TYR A 53 -5.93 -30.50 -7.82
CA TYR A 53 -6.95 -30.41 -6.77
C TYR A 53 -6.98 -31.65 -5.86
N GLU A 54 -7.10 -32.84 -6.45
CA GLU A 54 -7.19 -34.10 -5.70
C GLU A 54 -5.88 -34.42 -4.96
N LEU A 55 -4.73 -34.06 -5.53
CA LEU A 55 -3.41 -34.19 -4.89
C LEU A 55 -3.30 -33.26 -3.68
N MET A 56 -3.65 -31.98 -3.85
CA MET A 56 -3.60 -30.99 -2.77
C MET A 56 -4.60 -31.29 -1.66
N LYS A 57 -5.77 -31.83 -2.00
CA LYS A 57 -6.79 -32.27 -1.04
C LYS A 57 -6.30 -33.48 -0.24
N LYS A 58 -5.69 -34.48 -0.89
CA LYS A 58 -5.09 -35.64 -0.21
C LYS A 58 -3.92 -35.26 0.70
N ALA A 59 -3.15 -34.23 0.33
CA ALA A 59 -2.04 -33.70 1.12
C ALA A 59 -2.46 -32.71 2.22
N ASP A 60 -3.76 -32.43 2.37
CA ASP A 60 -4.33 -31.40 3.27
C ASP A 60 -3.70 -30.00 3.08
N GLN A 61 -3.26 -29.69 1.86
CA GLN A 61 -2.62 -28.42 1.50
C GLN A 61 -3.58 -27.41 0.88
N LEU A 62 -4.72 -27.88 0.33
CA LEU A 62 -5.65 -27.00 -0.39
C LEU A 62 -6.17 -25.85 0.49
N LYS A 63 -6.67 -26.17 1.69
CA LYS A 63 -7.17 -25.15 2.63
C LYS A 63 -6.07 -24.21 3.13
N THR A 64 -4.86 -24.74 3.29
CA THR A 64 -3.69 -23.95 3.72
C THR A 64 -3.31 -22.94 2.66
N TYR A 65 -3.31 -23.37 1.38
CA TYR A 65 -3.12 -22.49 0.23
C TYR A 65 -4.19 -21.38 0.18
N GLU A 66 -5.48 -21.74 0.19
CA GLU A 66 -6.59 -20.78 0.10
C GLU A 66 -6.52 -19.73 1.23
N ARG A 67 -6.27 -20.16 2.47
CA ARG A 67 -6.12 -19.26 3.61
C ARG A 67 -4.88 -18.37 3.50
N SER A 68 -3.77 -18.91 3.01
CA SER A 68 -2.53 -18.12 2.85
C SER A 68 -2.71 -17.03 1.81
N PHE A 69 -3.40 -17.34 0.71
CA PHE A 69 -3.78 -16.36 -0.31
C PHE A 69 -4.68 -15.28 0.28
N GLU A 70 -5.78 -15.67 0.92
CA GLU A 70 -6.73 -14.73 1.52
C GLU A 70 -6.03 -13.78 2.50
N PHE A 71 -5.21 -14.32 3.40
CA PHE A 71 -4.45 -13.54 4.37
C PHE A 71 -3.53 -12.53 3.67
N MET A 72 -2.74 -12.97 2.70
CA MET A 72 -1.77 -12.11 2.02
C MET A 72 -2.48 -11.02 1.20
N TYR A 73 -3.52 -11.40 0.46
CA TYR A 73 -4.32 -10.49 -0.35
C TYR A 73 -4.92 -9.36 0.49
N TYR A 74 -5.61 -9.70 1.58
CA TYR A 74 -6.21 -8.69 2.46
C TYR A 74 -5.18 -7.89 3.24
N SER A 75 -4.03 -8.48 3.58
CA SER A 75 -2.92 -7.73 4.18
C SER A 75 -2.41 -6.65 3.23
N MET A 76 -2.15 -6.99 1.96
CA MET A 76 -1.70 -6.02 0.95
C MET A 76 -2.75 -4.93 0.70
N LYS A 77 -4.03 -5.29 0.56
CA LYS A 77 -5.11 -4.30 0.42
C LYS A 77 -5.18 -3.37 1.64
N GLY A 78 -5.05 -3.92 2.85
CA GLY A 78 -5.01 -3.14 4.09
C GLY A 78 -3.85 -2.14 4.11
N GLN A 79 -2.66 -2.53 3.66
CA GLN A 79 -1.51 -1.63 3.55
C GLN A 79 -1.76 -0.49 2.56
N VAL A 80 -2.37 -0.77 1.40
CA VAL A 80 -2.75 0.28 0.42
C VAL A 80 -3.69 1.31 1.05
N GLU A 81 -4.69 0.87 1.80
CA GLU A 81 -5.62 1.78 2.48
C GLU A 81 -4.95 2.60 3.59
N GLN A 82 -4.04 2.00 4.36
CA GLN A 82 -3.26 2.72 5.36
C GLN A 82 -2.40 3.82 4.74
N LEU A 83 -1.77 3.55 3.58
CA LEU A 83 -0.97 4.52 2.84
C LEU A 83 -1.83 5.66 2.28
N ARG A 84 -3.04 5.34 1.78
CA ARG A 84 -4.02 6.36 1.33
C ARG A 84 -4.44 7.26 2.49
N HIS A 85 -4.73 6.69 3.65
CA HIS A 85 -5.10 7.46 4.83
C HIS A 85 -3.95 8.33 5.36
N LEU A 86 -2.72 7.81 5.35
CA LEU A 86 -1.54 8.58 5.70
C LEU A 86 -1.37 9.79 4.77
N ARG A 87 -1.63 9.63 3.48
CA ARG A 87 -1.55 10.71 2.49
C ARG A 87 -2.56 11.82 2.81
N GLU A 88 -3.81 11.46 3.07
CA GLU A 88 -4.84 12.42 3.47
C GLU A 88 -4.44 13.17 4.75
N THR A 89 -3.88 12.44 5.71
CA THR A 89 -3.39 13.01 6.96
C THR A 89 -2.25 14.01 6.73
N LEU A 90 -1.30 13.69 5.85
CA LEU A 90 -0.20 14.59 5.49
C LEU A 90 -0.67 15.85 4.76
N GLN A 91 -1.68 15.74 3.90
CA GLN A 91 -2.30 16.91 3.28
C GLN A 91 -2.93 17.83 4.32
N LEU A 92 -3.59 17.27 5.35
CA LEU A 92 -4.11 18.05 6.47
C LEU A 92 -3.01 18.71 7.29
N PHE A 93 -1.88 18.03 7.51
CA PHE A 93 -0.74 18.62 8.21
C PHE A 93 -0.13 19.78 7.44
N LEU A 94 0.04 19.66 6.11
CA LEU A 94 0.50 20.77 5.28
C LEU A 94 -0.37 22.02 5.46
N ILE A 95 -1.70 21.87 5.48
CA ILE A 95 -2.66 22.98 5.64
C ILE A 95 -2.63 23.57 7.06
N LYS A 96 -2.44 22.73 8.08
CA LYS A 96 -2.45 23.13 9.49
C LYS A 96 -1.11 23.62 10.01
N ASP A 97 -0.02 23.40 9.27
CA ASP A 97 1.30 23.84 9.67
C ASP A 97 1.30 25.38 9.78
N PRO A 98 1.56 25.95 10.98
CA PRO A 98 1.55 27.39 11.19
C PRO A 98 2.50 28.16 10.27
N ILE A 99 3.60 27.52 9.85
CA ILE A 99 4.56 28.12 8.90
C ILE A 99 3.92 28.28 7.52
N ASN A 100 2.92 27.46 7.19
CA ASN A 100 2.19 27.43 5.91
C ASN A 100 0.91 28.26 5.89
N ILE A 101 0.56 28.93 7.00
CA ILE A 101 -0.61 29.82 7.07
C ILE A 101 -0.19 31.19 6.51
N PRO A 102 -0.81 31.70 5.42
CA PRO A 102 -0.47 33.01 4.89
C PRO A 102 -0.81 34.10 5.92
N THR A 103 0.21 34.85 6.33
CA THR A 103 0.07 36.08 7.11
C THR A 103 -0.32 37.21 6.17
N ASN A 104 -1.63 37.36 5.92
CA ASN A 104 -2.15 38.56 5.29
C ASN A 104 -1.90 39.79 6.16
#